data_AF-A0A0N8GSV7-F1
#
_entry.id   AF-A0A0N8GSV7-F1
#
_cell.length_a   1.000
_cell.length_b   1.000
_cell.length_c   1.000
_cell.angle_alpha   90.00
_cell.angle_beta   90.00
_cell.angle_gamma   90.00
#
_symmetry.space_group_name_H-M   'P 1'
#
loop_
_entity.id
_entity.type
_entity.pdbx_description
1 polymer ?
#
loop_
_entity_poly.entity_id
_entity_poly.type
_entity_poly.pdbx_seq_one_letter_code
_entity_poly.pdbx_strand_id
1 'polypeptide(L)'
;MEKHYDRRALLQAYIATQTPYGHEDIRRFNARRLAVLEQAFDLTISEAGINNKANRQLWRLFSATIDSYRSSRTPGSDFMDSSLIMQQLDTLGTQAAALCSHWKAIDSAAAASKHSHLAMLDELFKLLWGNITLVVTSQQLKQRGFDDTQEPNWLDYE
;
A
#
# COMPACT_ATOMS: atom_id res chain seq x y z
N MET A 1 11.08 -12.43 12.81
CA MET A 1 10.72 -11.19 13.52
C MET A 1 9.20 -11.19 13.65
N GLU A 2 8.66 -10.96 14.85
CA GLU A 2 7.21 -10.86 15.03
C GLU A 2 6.69 -9.56 14.40
N LYS A 3 5.68 -9.66 13.53
CA LYS A 3 4.98 -8.52 12.93
C LYS A 3 3.67 -8.26 13.70
N HIS A 4 3.28 -6.99 13.78
CA HIS A 4 2.01 -6.54 14.34
C HIS A 4 1.15 -5.93 13.24
N TYR A 5 -0.09 -6.38 13.16
CA TYR A 5 -1.06 -5.99 12.16
C TYR A 5 -2.17 -5.20 12.84
N ASP A 6 -2.12 -3.88 12.71
CA ASP A 6 -3.20 -2.99 13.08
C ASP A 6 -4.13 -2.73 11.88
N ARG A 7 -5.09 -1.83 12.06
CA ARG A 7 -5.97 -1.37 10.98
C ARG A 7 -5.21 -0.85 9.75
N ARG A 8 -4.08 -0.16 9.93
CA ARG A 8 -3.29 0.35 8.81
C ARG A 8 -2.64 -0.78 8.03
N ALA A 9 -2.16 -1.83 8.73
CA ALA A 9 -1.65 -3.03 8.09
C ALA A 9 -2.73 -3.78 7.30
N LEU A 10 -3.96 -3.87 7.84
CA LEU A 10 -5.12 -4.41 7.12
C LEU A 10 -5.42 -3.60 5.84
N LEU A 11 -5.42 -2.26 5.93
CA LEU A 11 -5.62 -1.39 4.76
C LEU A 11 -4.50 -1.58 3.71
N GLN A 12 -3.25 -1.68 4.15
CA GLN A 12 -2.11 -1.97 3.27
C GLN A 12 -2.25 -3.34 2.60
N ALA A 13 -2.69 -4.37 3.32
CA ALA A 13 -2.98 -5.68 2.76
C ALA A 13 -4.07 -5.59 1.69
N TYR A 14 -5.13 -4.81 1.92
CA TYR A 14 -6.17 -4.56 0.93
C TYR A 14 -5.60 -3.88 -0.32
N ILE A 15 -4.86 -2.77 -0.16
CA ILE A 15 -4.23 -2.06 -1.29
C ILE A 15 -3.33 -3.00 -2.11
N ALA A 16 -2.57 -3.88 -1.46
CA ALA A 16 -1.69 -4.84 -2.13
C ALA A 16 -2.47 -5.84 -3.02
N THR A 17 -3.71 -6.18 -2.68
CA THR A 17 -4.57 -7.02 -3.52
C THR A 17 -5.13 -6.29 -4.75
N GLN A 18 -5.16 -4.96 -4.72
CA GLN A 18 -5.69 -4.17 -5.83
C GLN A 18 -4.69 -4.03 -6.98
N THR A 19 -3.40 -4.30 -6.74
CA THR A 19 -2.35 -4.22 -7.77
C THR A 19 -2.57 -5.31 -8.84
N PRO A 20 -2.78 -4.96 -10.13
CA PRO A 20 -3.17 -5.93 -11.15
C PRO A 20 -1.96 -6.66 -11.74
N TYR A 21 -0.76 -6.13 -11.50
CA TYR A 21 0.51 -6.59 -12.04
C TYR A 21 1.35 -7.23 -10.92
N GLY A 22 2.07 -8.30 -11.24
CA GLY A 22 2.90 -9.06 -10.29
C GLY A 22 2.85 -10.56 -10.57
N HIS A 23 3.76 -11.33 -9.97
CA HIS A 23 3.76 -12.79 -10.10
C HIS A 23 2.55 -13.42 -9.39
N GLU A 24 2.09 -14.57 -9.89
CA GLU A 24 0.84 -15.19 -9.42
C GLU A 24 0.91 -15.59 -7.93
N ASP A 25 2.05 -16.11 -7.50
CA ASP A 25 2.35 -16.46 -6.12
C ASP A 25 2.24 -15.24 -5.18
N ILE A 26 2.72 -14.06 -5.62
CA ILE A 26 2.63 -12.82 -4.85
C ILE A 26 1.19 -12.36 -4.73
N ARG A 27 0.43 -12.42 -5.83
CA ARG A 27 -1.01 -12.13 -5.79
C ARG A 27 -1.74 -13.08 -4.85
N ARG A 28 -1.42 -14.38 -4.91
CA ARG A 28 -2.00 -15.41 -4.05
C ARG A 28 -1.65 -15.19 -2.57
N PHE A 29 -0.40 -14.84 -2.28
CA PHE A 29 0.06 -14.52 -0.94
C PHE A 29 -0.69 -13.30 -0.38
N ASN A 30 -0.77 -12.21 -1.15
CA ASN A 30 -1.48 -10.99 -0.75
C ASN A 30 -2.97 -11.22 -0.54
N ALA A 31 -3.63 -11.96 -1.43
CA ALA A 31 -5.04 -12.31 -1.28
C ALA A 31 -5.29 -13.15 -0.02
N ARG A 32 -4.43 -14.14 0.26
CA ARG A 32 -4.53 -14.95 1.47
C ARG A 32 -4.25 -14.14 2.73
N ARG A 33 -3.28 -13.23 2.70
CA ARG A 33 -2.98 -12.30 3.79
C ARG A 33 -4.20 -11.45 4.12
N LEU A 34 -4.81 -10.83 3.11
CA LEU A 34 -6.02 -10.03 3.29
C LEU A 34 -7.14 -10.87 3.90
N ALA A 35 -7.44 -12.04 3.33
CA ALA A 35 -8.54 -12.89 3.80
C ALA A 35 -8.40 -13.28 5.28
N VAL A 36 -7.18 -13.62 5.72
CA VAL A 36 -6.94 -14.01 7.12
C VAL A 36 -6.98 -12.81 8.06
N LEU A 37 -6.56 -11.63 7.60
CA LEU A 37 -6.73 -10.39 8.35
C LEU A 37 -8.21 -10.02 8.48
N GLU A 38 -8.98 -10.07 7.39
CA GLU A 38 -10.44 -9.86 7.41
C GLU A 38 -11.15 -10.78 8.41
N GLN A 39 -10.77 -12.06 8.46
CA GLN A 39 -11.25 -13.00 9.47
C GLN A 39 -10.82 -12.62 10.89
N ALA A 40 -9.56 -12.23 11.09
CA ALA A 40 -9.06 -11.86 12.41
C ALA A 40 -9.70 -10.57 12.96
N PHE A 41 -10.05 -9.65 12.06
CA PHE A 41 -10.70 -8.37 12.37
C PHE A 41 -12.24 -8.43 12.34
N ASP A 42 -12.82 -9.59 12.02
CA ASP A 42 -14.27 -9.82 11.88
C ASP A 42 -14.95 -8.78 10.97
N LEU A 43 -14.36 -8.55 9.80
CA LEU A 43 -14.90 -7.61 8.80
C LEU A 43 -14.54 -8.02 7.37
N THR A 44 -15.19 -7.41 6.39
CA THR A 44 -14.80 -7.49 4.99
C THR A 44 -14.69 -6.09 4.39
N ILE A 45 -13.59 -5.78 3.73
CA ILE A 45 -13.36 -4.51 3.02
C ILE A 45 -14.08 -4.59 1.67
N SER A 46 -15.37 -4.29 1.70
CA SER A 46 -16.25 -4.19 0.55
C SER A 46 -17.41 -3.24 0.85
N GLU A 47 -18.12 -2.77 -0.17
CA GLU A 47 -19.33 -1.97 0.03
C GLU A 47 -20.38 -2.71 0.86
N ALA A 48 -20.54 -4.02 0.61
CA ALA A 48 -21.48 -4.86 1.35
C ALA A 48 -21.08 -4.99 2.84
N GLY A 49 -19.78 -5.04 3.13
CA GLY A 49 -19.20 -5.17 4.47
C GLY A 49 -19.16 -3.88 5.31
N ILE A 50 -19.64 -2.74 4.79
CA ILE A 50 -19.68 -1.47 5.55
C ILE A 50 -20.61 -1.61 6.77
N ASN A 51 -20.11 -1.31 7.97
CA ASN A 51 -20.91 -1.33 9.20
C ASN A 51 -21.83 -0.11 9.29
N ASN A 52 -21.31 1.09 8.98
CA ASN A 52 -22.08 2.33 9.03
C ASN A 52 -22.78 2.61 7.69
N LYS A 53 -23.99 2.07 7.52
CA LYS A 53 -24.75 2.20 6.27
C LYS A 53 -25.14 3.65 5.92
N ALA A 54 -25.21 4.56 6.90
CA ALA A 54 -25.44 5.99 6.64
C ALA A 54 -24.27 6.61 5.85
N ASN A 55 -23.06 6.08 6.03
CA ASN A 55 -21.85 6.54 5.38
C ASN A 55 -21.52 5.81 4.08
N ARG A 56 -22.43 4.98 3.54
CA ARG A 56 -22.16 4.15 2.34
C ARG A 56 -21.66 4.96 1.14
N GLN A 57 -22.04 6.24 1.01
CA GLN A 57 -21.58 7.08 -0.10
C GLN A 57 -20.07 7.40 -0.02
N LEU A 58 -19.48 7.36 1.18
CA LEU A 58 -18.05 7.51 1.38
C LEU A 58 -17.26 6.32 0.85
N TRP A 59 -17.90 5.18 0.57
CA TRP A 59 -17.27 4.05 -0.12
C TRP A 59 -16.68 4.46 -1.47
N ARG A 60 -17.43 5.24 -2.26
CA ARG A 60 -16.96 5.71 -3.57
C ARG A 60 -15.69 6.55 -3.44
N LEU A 61 -15.63 7.39 -2.41
CA LEU A 61 -14.44 8.18 -2.10
C LEU A 61 -13.29 7.28 -1.63
N PHE A 62 -13.55 6.28 -0.80
CA PHE A 62 -12.55 5.30 -0.37
C PHE A 62 -11.94 4.55 -1.57
N SER A 63 -12.77 3.99 -2.45
CA SER A 63 -12.31 3.31 -3.68
C SER A 63 -11.53 4.25 -4.59
N ALA A 64 -12.04 5.46 -4.85
CA ALA A 64 -11.35 6.44 -5.69
C ALA A 64 -9.99 6.88 -5.10
N THR A 65 -9.89 7.03 -3.78
CA THR A 65 -8.63 7.35 -3.10
C THR A 65 -7.61 6.22 -3.22
N ILE A 66 -8.03 4.95 -3.21
CA ILE A 66 -7.14 3.81 -3.46
C ILE A 66 -6.60 3.85 -4.89
N ASP A 67 -7.47 4.09 -5.88
CA ASP A 67 -7.06 4.17 -7.28
C ASP A 67 -6.10 5.35 -7.52
N SER A 68 -6.39 6.51 -6.89
CA SER A 68 -5.52 7.69 -6.91
C SER A 68 -4.15 7.41 -6.26
N TYR A 69 -4.13 6.78 -5.09
CA TYR A 69 -2.90 6.39 -4.39
C TYR A 69 -2.02 5.48 -5.26
N ARG A 70 -2.63 4.46 -5.87
CA ARG A 70 -1.93 3.48 -6.71
C ARG A 70 -1.42 4.08 -8.01
N SER A 71 -2.09 5.10 -8.52
CA SER A 71 -1.69 5.82 -9.73
C SER A 71 -0.62 6.89 -9.48
N SER A 72 -0.21 7.11 -8.23
CA SER A 72 0.83 8.08 -7.87
C SER A 72 2.21 7.63 -8.35
N ARG A 73 2.78 8.39 -9.29
CA ARG A 73 4.05 8.10 -9.97
C ARG A 73 4.99 9.31 -9.90
N THR A 74 6.28 9.03 -10.03
CA THR A 74 7.36 9.99 -10.25
C THR A 74 8.00 9.69 -11.62
N PRO A 75 8.78 10.63 -12.20
CA PRO A 75 9.54 10.36 -13.43
C PRO A 75 10.40 9.11 -13.35
N GLY A 76 10.84 8.74 -12.14
CA GLY A 76 11.65 7.55 -11.90
C GLY A 76 10.89 6.23 -11.81
N SER A 77 9.56 6.23 -11.81
CA SER A 77 8.76 5.05 -11.45
C SER A 77 8.85 3.87 -12.43
N ASP A 78 9.35 4.08 -13.64
CA ASP A 78 9.55 3.02 -14.65
C ASP A 78 11.02 2.62 -14.84
N PHE A 79 11.96 3.26 -14.13
CA PHE A 79 13.35 2.87 -14.22
C PHE A 79 13.60 1.70 -13.26
N MET A 80 13.90 0.52 -13.83
CA MET A 80 14.39 -0.63 -13.04
C MET A 80 15.74 -0.32 -12.39
N ASP A 81 16.60 0.43 -13.08
CA ASP A 81 17.86 0.93 -12.57
C ASP A 81 18.06 2.38 -13.02
N SER A 82 18.24 3.29 -12.05
CA SER A 82 18.54 4.70 -12.30
C SER A 82 20.03 5.02 -12.32
N SER A 83 20.92 4.04 -12.15
CA SER A 83 22.37 4.23 -12.00
C SER A 83 23.00 5.01 -13.16
N LEU A 84 22.66 4.66 -14.41
CA LEU A 84 23.18 5.35 -15.60
C LEU A 84 22.69 6.80 -15.69
N ILE A 85 21.45 7.06 -15.29
CA ILE A 85 20.89 8.42 -15.24
C ILE A 85 21.64 9.23 -14.18
N MET A 86 21.86 8.65 -12.99
CA MET A 86 22.60 9.32 -11.91
C MET A 86 24.05 9.59 -12.30
N GLN A 87 24.75 8.65 -12.93
CA GLN A 87 26.11 8.85 -13.45
C GLN A 87 26.18 9.97 -14.49
N GLN A 88 25.17 10.08 -15.37
CA GLN A 88 25.08 11.15 -16.35
C GLN A 88 24.83 12.51 -15.67
N LEU A 89 23.97 12.56 -14.65
CA LEU A 89 23.72 13.78 -13.87
C LEU A 89 24.98 14.23 -13.12
N ASP A 90 25.73 13.29 -12.54
CA ASP A 90 27.00 13.56 -11.87
C ASP A 90 28.04 14.12 -12.85
N THR A 91 28.12 13.58 -14.06
CA THR A 91 29.02 14.06 -15.13
C THR A 91 28.68 15.50 -15.55
N LEU A 92 27.39 15.84 -15.60
CA LEU A 92 26.92 17.20 -15.93
C LEU A 92 27.18 18.21 -14.80
N GLY A 93 27.38 17.74 -13.57
CA GLY A 93 27.69 18.56 -12.41
C GLY A 93 26.69 19.71 -12.21
N THR A 94 27.20 20.95 -12.16
CA THR A 94 26.36 22.14 -11.92
C THR A 94 25.34 22.41 -13.02
N GLN A 95 25.56 21.91 -14.25
CA GLN A 95 24.59 22.07 -15.35
C GLN A 95 23.29 21.31 -15.08
N ALA A 96 23.34 20.23 -14.30
CA ALA A 96 22.18 19.44 -13.91
C ALA A 96 21.50 19.92 -12.61
N ALA A 97 22.02 20.96 -11.94
CA ALA A 97 21.54 21.35 -10.60
C ALA A 97 20.04 21.68 -10.55
N ALA A 98 19.53 22.41 -11.55
CA ALA A 98 18.11 22.74 -11.63
C ALA A 98 17.23 21.50 -11.86
N LEU A 99 17.68 20.59 -12.74
CA LEU A 99 16.99 19.32 -13.01
C LEU A 99 16.92 18.45 -11.74
N CYS A 100 18.04 18.26 -11.04
CA CYS A 100 18.09 17.49 -9.79
C CYS A 100 17.20 18.10 -8.70
N SER A 101 17.14 19.43 -8.62
CA SER A 101 16.25 20.13 -7.69
C SER A 101 14.77 19.85 -8.00
N HIS A 102 14.36 19.96 -9.27
CA HIS A 102 12.98 19.65 -9.67
C HIS A 102 12.64 18.17 -9.49
N TRP A 103 13.56 17.26 -9.81
CA TRP A 103 13.37 15.83 -9.55
C TRP A 103 13.11 15.56 -8.07
N LYS A 104 13.97 16.08 -7.18
CA LYS A 104 13.81 15.94 -5.73
C LYS A 104 12.49 16.53 -5.23
N ALA A 105 12.07 17.67 -5.79
CA ALA A 105 10.80 18.28 -5.45
C ALA A 105 9.61 17.39 -5.84
N ILE A 106 9.66 16.76 -7.02
CA ILE A 106 8.63 15.81 -7.46
C ILE A 106 8.59 14.58 -6.55
N ASP A 107 9.74 13.98 -6.22
CA ASP A 107 9.79 12.82 -5.31
C ASP A 107 9.24 13.17 -3.92
N SER A 108 9.59 14.35 -3.40
CA SER A 108 9.09 14.85 -2.12
C SER A 108 7.58 15.07 -2.15
N ALA A 109 7.06 15.68 -3.22
CA ALA A 109 5.63 15.90 -3.40
C ALA A 109 4.85 14.58 -3.57
N ALA A 110 5.41 13.62 -4.28
CA ALA A 110 4.81 12.29 -4.44
C ALA A 110 4.77 11.53 -3.10
N ALA A 111 5.86 11.58 -2.31
CA ALA A 111 5.89 10.98 -0.97
C ALA A 111 4.86 11.63 -0.02
N ALA A 112 4.78 12.96 -0.01
CA ALA A 112 3.78 13.70 0.76
C ALA A 112 2.35 13.36 0.33
N SER A 113 2.10 13.31 -0.98
CA SER A 113 0.81 12.92 -1.55
C SER A 113 0.43 11.49 -1.11
N LYS A 114 1.33 10.51 -1.25
CA LYS A 114 1.12 9.13 -0.78
C LYS A 114 0.79 9.06 0.71
N HIS A 115 1.48 9.84 1.53
CA HIS A 115 1.20 9.94 2.96
C HIS A 115 -0.23 10.46 3.23
N SER A 116 -0.63 11.55 2.55
CA SER A 116 -1.98 12.12 2.67
C SER A 116 -3.08 11.16 2.22
N HIS A 117 -2.87 10.40 1.14
CA HIS A 117 -3.81 9.36 0.70
C HIS A 117 -4.00 8.30 1.78
N LEU A 118 -2.91 7.76 2.37
CA LEU A 118 -3.00 6.76 3.42
C LEU A 118 -3.70 7.29 4.68
N ALA A 119 -3.44 8.54 5.07
CA ALA A 119 -4.13 9.19 6.17
C ALA A 119 -5.63 9.33 5.88
N MET A 120 -5.99 9.77 4.67
CA MET A 120 -7.39 9.88 4.24
C MET A 120 -8.09 8.52 4.21
N LEU A 121 -7.43 7.46 3.74
CA LEU A 121 -7.97 6.10 3.76
C LEU A 121 -8.18 5.59 5.18
N ASP A 122 -7.28 5.91 6.12
CA ASP A 122 -7.44 5.56 7.54
C ASP A 122 -8.67 6.24 8.16
N GLU A 123 -8.91 7.52 7.85
CA GLU A 123 -10.10 8.25 8.31
C GLU A 123 -11.39 7.73 7.67
N LEU A 124 -11.38 7.49 6.36
CA LEU A 124 -12.52 6.90 5.65
C LEU A 124 -12.83 5.49 6.19
N PHE A 125 -11.82 4.70 6.51
CA PHE A 125 -12.01 3.40 7.13
C PHE A 125 -12.76 3.53 8.45
N LYS A 126 -12.35 4.45 9.33
CA LYS A 126 -13.03 4.68 10.62
C LYS A 126 -14.49 5.08 10.42
N LEU A 127 -14.78 5.90 9.41
CA LEU A 127 -16.14 6.33 9.10
C LEU A 127 -17.02 5.20 8.55
N LEU A 128 -16.44 4.23 7.84
CA LEU A 128 -17.15 3.13 7.20
C LEU A 128 -17.32 1.90 8.11
N TRP A 129 -16.24 1.45 8.77
CA TRP A 129 -16.24 0.24 9.59
C TRP A 129 -16.17 0.51 11.10
N GLY A 130 -15.89 1.74 11.50
CA GLY A 130 -15.72 2.14 12.91
C GLY A 130 -14.25 2.22 13.34
N ASN A 131 -14.02 2.72 14.55
CA ASN A 131 -12.68 2.79 15.12
C ASN A 131 -12.26 1.43 15.69
N ILE A 132 -11.45 0.68 14.94
CA ILE A 132 -10.90 -0.60 15.38
C ILE A 132 -9.51 -0.37 16.00
N THR A 133 -9.35 -0.84 17.23
CA THR A 133 -8.08 -0.81 18.01
C THR A 133 -7.42 -2.18 18.15
N LEU A 134 -8.04 -3.23 17.59
CA LEU A 134 -7.48 -4.58 17.56
C LEU A 134 -6.12 -4.57 16.85
N VAL A 135 -5.16 -5.29 17.45
CA VAL A 135 -3.85 -5.59 16.86
C VAL A 135 -3.72 -7.11 16.80
N VAL A 136 -3.40 -7.62 15.62
CA VAL A 136 -3.19 -9.04 15.35
C VAL A 136 -1.70 -9.32 15.21
N THR A 137 -1.17 -10.38 15.81
CA THR A 137 0.27 -10.73 15.70
C THR A 137 0.51 -11.80 14.62
N SER A 138 1.76 -11.90 14.12
CA SER A 138 2.18 -13.01 13.25
C SER A 138 1.82 -14.38 13.84
N GLN A 139 1.97 -14.56 15.16
CA GLN A 139 1.62 -15.82 15.82
C GLN A 139 0.11 -16.11 15.72
N GLN A 140 -0.72 -15.08 15.90
CA GLN A 140 -2.18 -15.20 15.75
C GLN A 140 -2.60 -15.49 14.30
N LEU A 141 -1.90 -14.93 13.31
CA LEU A 141 -2.11 -15.30 11.91
C LEU A 141 -1.69 -16.75 11.64
N LYS A 142 -0.56 -17.19 12.21
CA LYS A 142 -0.07 -18.56 12.09
C LYS A 142 -1.04 -19.58 12.69
N GLN A 143 -1.65 -19.26 13.83
CA GLN A 143 -2.72 -20.05 14.44
C GLN A 143 -3.97 -20.15 13.56
N ARG A 144 -4.21 -19.16 12.68
CA ARG A 144 -5.27 -19.17 11.65
C ARG A 144 -4.80 -19.81 10.33
N GLY A 145 -3.64 -20.43 10.32
CA GLY A 145 -3.11 -21.13 9.15
C GLY A 145 -2.44 -20.21 8.12
N PHE A 146 -1.97 -19.02 8.50
CA PHE A 146 -1.19 -18.14 7.62
C PHE A 146 0.18 -17.83 8.22
N ASP A 147 1.23 -18.29 7.56
CA ASP A 147 2.61 -17.97 7.95
C ASP A 147 3.11 -16.79 7.11
N ASP A 148 3.20 -15.63 7.75
CA ASP A 148 3.60 -14.36 7.14
C ASP A 148 5.12 -14.22 6.94
N THR A 149 5.88 -15.25 7.32
CA THR A 149 7.31 -15.38 7.01
C THR A 149 7.56 -15.98 5.63
N GLN A 150 6.53 -16.56 5.00
CA GLN A 150 6.59 -17.12 3.64
C GLN A 150 6.24 -16.08 2.56
N GLU A 151 6.44 -14.80 2.86
CA GLU A 151 6.23 -13.71 1.89
C GLU A 151 7.22 -13.89 0.73
N PRO A 152 6.75 -14.08 -0.52
CA PRO A 152 7.65 -14.24 -1.64
C PRO A 152 8.52 -13.01 -1.81
N ASN A 153 9.80 -13.23 -2.12
CA ASN A 153 10.71 -12.14 -2.37
C ASN A 153 10.58 -11.71 -3.83
N TRP A 154 10.34 -10.41 -4.03
CA TRP A 154 10.22 -9.83 -5.37
C TRP A 154 11.51 -9.96 -6.18
N LEU A 155 12.66 -10.06 -5.51
CA LEU A 155 13.97 -10.29 -6.13
C LEU A 155 14.15 -11.72 -6.68
N ASP A 156 13.29 -12.68 -6.27
CA ASP A 156 13.35 -14.06 -6.78
C ASP A 156 12.80 -14.17 -8.23
N TYR A 157 12.27 -13.06 -8.75
CA TYR A 157 11.66 -12.95 -10.06
C TYR A 157 12.45 -12.06 -11.03
N GLU A 158 13.68 -11.71 -10.67
CA GLU A 158 14.67 -11.03 -11.51
C GLU A 158 15.30 -11.96 -12.56
#